data_AF-A0A7C5P6N8-F1
#
_entry.id   AF-A0A7C5P6N8-F1
#
_cell.length_a   1.000
_cell.length_b   1.000
_cell.length_c   1.000
_cell.angle_alpha   90.00
_cell.angle_beta   90.00
_cell.angle_gamma   90.00
#
_symmetry.space_group_name_H-M   'P 1'
#
loop_
_entity.id
_entity.type
_entity.pdbx_description
1 polymer ?
#
loop_
_entity_poly.entity_id
_entity_poly.type
_entity_poly.pdbx_seq_one_letter_code
_entity_poly.pdbx_strand_id
1 'polypeptide(L)' 'EVEIEEAIAMIENSTIVNMIGVRVVKRAVERGYVHPEAILTIEGIPHAQIIKL' A
#
# COMPACT_ATOMS: atom_id res chain seq x y z
N GLU A 1 -7.57 -3.03 15.84
CA GLU A 1 -6.56 -3.23 14.78
C GLU A 1 -7.26 -3.98 13.65
N VAL A 2 -7.00 -3.63 12.39
CA VAL A 2 -7.53 -4.36 11.23
C VAL A 2 -6.48 -5.36 10.75
N GLU A 3 -6.92 -6.52 10.27
CA GLU A 3 -6.01 -7.49 9.70
C GLU A 3 -5.43 -6.99 8.37
N ILE A 4 -4.21 -7.42 8.05
CA ILE A 4 -3.51 -6.95 6.84
C ILE A 4 -4.31 -7.25 5.56
N GLU A 5 -5.04 -8.37 5.55
CA GLU A 5 -5.87 -8.78 4.43
C GLU A 5 -7.12 -7.91 4.28
N GLU A 6 -7.70 -7.47 5.38
CA GLU A 6 -8.84 -6.55 5.38
C GLU A 6 -8.41 -5.19 4.83
N ALA A 7 -7.26 -4.66 5.28
CA ALA A 7 -6.71 -3.40 4.77
C ALA A 7 -6.44 -3.44 3.26
N ILE A 8 -5.98 -4.57 2.74
CA ILE A 8 -5.73 -4.75 1.30
C ILE A 8 -7.03 -4.86 0.51
N ALA A 9 -8.04 -5.55 1.04
CA ALA A 9 -9.35 -5.64 0.41
C ALA A 9 -10.04 -4.25 0.26
N MET A 10 -9.75 -3.31 1.17
CA MET A 10 -10.27 -1.94 1.09
C MET A 10 -9.75 -1.16 -0.14
N ILE A 11 -8.62 -1.57 -0.74
CA ILE A 11 -8.06 -0.94 -1.95
C ILE A 11 -9.07 -0.95 -3.09
N GLU A 12 -9.81 -2.05 -3.26
CA GLU A 12 -10.73 -2.19 -4.39
C GLU A 12 -11.86 -1.16 -4.37
N ASN A 13 -12.28 -0.76 -3.17
CA ASN A 13 -13.37 0.19 -2.94
C ASN A 13 -12.89 1.62 -2.67
N SER A 14 -11.61 1.92 -2.95
CA SER A 14 -10.99 3.21 -2.68
C SER A 14 -10.54 3.90 -3.97
N THR A 15 -10.75 5.22 -4.04
CA THR A 15 -10.21 6.06 -5.12
C THR A 15 -8.73 6.39 -4.88
N ILE A 16 -8.34 6.60 -3.62
CA ILE A 16 -6.97 6.94 -3.22
C ILE A 16 -6.60 6.09 -2.01
N VAL A 17 -5.43 5.46 -2.04
CA VAL A 17 -4.92 4.67 -0.93
C VAL A 17 -3.49 5.11 -0.62
N ASN A 18 -3.27 5.53 0.64
CA ASN A 18 -1.95 5.85 1.18
C ASN A 18 -1.50 4.72 2.10
N MET A 19 -0.32 4.17 1.84
CA MET A 19 0.22 3.01 2.53
C MET A 19 1.57 3.37 3.13
N ILE A 20 1.68 3.24 4.46
CA ILE A 20 2.86 3.63 5.23
C ILE A 20 3.29 2.44 6.08
N GLY A 21 4.56 2.07 5.98
CA GLY A 21 5.16 1.02 6.79
C GLY A 21 5.27 -0.33 6.07
N VAL A 22 6.21 -1.13 6.57
CA VAL A 22 6.71 -2.33 5.86
C VAL A 22 5.63 -3.37 5.59
N ARG A 23 4.71 -3.61 6.53
CA ARG A 23 3.68 -4.67 6.40
C ARG A 23 2.74 -4.41 5.22
N VAL A 24 2.17 -3.21 5.15
CA VAL A 24 1.16 -2.84 4.14
C VAL A 24 1.79 -2.60 2.78
N VAL A 25 2.94 -1.91 2.72
CA VAL A 25 3.63 -1.66 1.45
C VAL A 25 4.10 -2.97 0.82
N LYS A 26 4.68 -3.88 1.61
CA LYS A 26 5.11 -5.19 1.12
C LYS A 26 3.93 -6.01 0.58
N ARG A 27 2.82 -6.07 1.33
CA ARG A 27 1.65 -6.83 0.90
C ARG A 27 1.00 -6.24 -0.35
N ALA A 28 1.00 -4.91 -0.50
CA ALA A 28 0.51 -4.25 -1.70
C ALA A 28 1.36 -4.57 -2.94
N VAL A 29 2.69 -4.66 -2.79
CA VAL A 29 3.58 -5.13 -3.86
C VAL A 29 3.33 -6.59 -4.20
N GLU A 30 3.24 -7.47 -3.20
CA GLU A 30 2.95 -8.91 -3.39
C GLU A 30 1.63 -9.15 -4.15
N ARG A 31 0.65 -8.27 -3.96
CA ARG A 31 -0.65 -8.31 -4.63
C ARG A 31 -0.69 -7.58 -5.98
N GLY A 32 0.40 -6.92 -6.37
CA GLY A 32 0.50 -6.20 -7.64
C GLY A 32 -0.18 -4.82 -7.66
N TYR A 33 -0.60 -4.28 -6.51
CA TYR A 33 -1.17 -2.94 -6.42
C TYR A 33 -0.11 -1.83 -6.54
N VAL A 34 1.12 -2.12 -6.11
CA VAL A 34 2.25 -1.17 -6.10
C VAL A 34 3.43 -1.79 -6.82
N HIS A 35 4.01 -1.07 -7.79
CA HIS A 35 5.27 -1.48 -8.41
C HIS A 35 6.43 -1.27 -7.41
N PRO A 36 7.40 -2.19 -7.28
CA PRO A 36 8.50 -2.04 -6.32
C PRO A 36 9.27 -0.72 -6.45
N GLU A 37 9.45 -0.22 -7.67
CA GLU A 37 10.13 1.06 -7.93
C GLU A 37 9.29 2.30 -7.59
N ALA A 38 7.99 2.13 -7.32
CA ALA A 38 7.10 3.22 -6.90
C ALA A 38 7.12 3.45 -5.37
N ILE A 39 7.94 2.72 -4.62
CA ILE A 39 8.08 2.87 -3.17
C ILE A 39 9.03 4.04 -2.87
N LEU A 40 8.53 5.05 -2.16
CA LEU A 40 9.34 6.10 -1.55
C LEU A 40 9.74 5.67 -0.13
N THR A 41 10.89 6.10 0.36
CA THR A 41 11.26 5.94 1.76
C THR A 41 11.30 7.31 2.43
N ILE A 42 10.54 7.50 3.51
CA ILE A 42 10.50 8.72 4.33
C ILE A 42 11.01 8.35 5.72
N GLU A 43 12.14 8.93 6.13
CA GLU A 43 12.79 8.63 7.43
C GLU A 43 13.01 7.13 7.67
N GLY A 44 13.35 6.37 6.62
CA GLY A 44 13.54 4.91 6.69
C GLY A 44 12.25 4.08 6.65
N ILE A 45 11.08 4.72 6.61
CA ILE A 45 9.77 4.07 6.52
C ILE A 45 9.30 4.03 5.06
N PRO A 46 8.98 2.85 4.51
CA PRO A 46 8.48 2.76 3.15
C PRO A 46 7.07 3.34 3.04
N HIS A 47 6.83 4.04 1.94
CA HIS A 47 5.59 4.73 1.62
C HIS A 47 5.21 4.43 0.16
N ALA A 48 3.94 4.15 -0.08
CA ALA A 48 3.37 4.04 -1.41
C ALA A 48 1.99 4.67 -1.46
N GLN A 49 1.63 5.26 -2.60
CA GLN A 49 0.31 5.83 -2.84
C GLN A 49 -0.19 5.36 -4.20
N ILE A 50 -1.46 4.98 -4.27
CA ILE A 50 -2.16 4.66 -5.52
C ILE A 50 -3.39 5.54 -5.68
N ILE A 51 -3.73 5.81 -6.95
CA ILE A 51 -4.91 6.57 -7.35
C ILE A 51 -5.63 5.73 -8.41
N LYS A 52 -6.86 5.29 -8.12
CA LYS A 52 -7.79 4.64 -9.07
C LYS A 52 -8.76 5.73 -9.56
N LEU A 53 -8.77 5.96 -10.87
CA LEU A 53 -9.74 6.82 -11.55
C LEU A 53 -10.95 6.02 -12.00
#